data_AF-A0A3S5BBK0-F1
#
_entry.id   AF-A0A3S5BBK0-F1
#
_cell.length_a   1.000
_cell.length_b   1.000
_cell.length_c   1.000
_cell.angle_alpha   90.00
_cell.angle_beta   90.00
_cell.angle_gamma   90.00
#
_symmetry.space_group_name_H-M   'P 1'
#
loop_
_entity.id
_entity.type
_entity.pdbx_description
1 polymer ?
#
loop_
_entity_poly.entity_id
_entity_poly.type
_entity_poly.pdbx_seq_one_letter_code
_entity_poly.pdbx_strand_id
1 'polypeptide(L)' 'MYGSYLREPEKSRHVLRNWYARNTYPTPREKRELAEVTGLTTTQVSNWFKNRRQRDRAISNGPDQNTNER' A
#
# COMPACT_ATOMS: atom_id res chain seq x y z
N MET A 1 -25.14 8.32 18.26
CA MET A 1 -24.25 7.40 19.02
C MET A 1 -23.84 6.27 18.06
N TYR A 2 -22.67 6.15 17.44
CA TYR A 2 -21.35 6.77 17.58
C TYR A 2 -20.87 7.20 16.18
N GLY A 3 -20.34 8.42 16.09
CA GLY A 3 -19.49 8.81 14.98
C GLY A 3 -18.35 7.81 14.86
N SER A 4 -18.41 6.98 13.84
CA SER A 4 -17.30 6.13 13.46
C SER A 4 -16.29 7.08 12.85
N TYR A 5 -15.40 7.57 13.72
CA TYR A 5 -14.13 8.21 13.45
C TYR A 5 -13.80 8.25 11.96
N LEU A 6 -13.62 9.46 11.44
CA LEU A 6 -12.63 9.75 10.41
C LEU A 6 -11.36 8.99 10.79
N ARG A 7 -11.27 7.73 10.34
CA ARG A 7 -10.01 7.06 10.17
C ARG A 7 -9.26 8.06 9.29
N GLU A 8 -8.08 8.48 9.69
CA GLU A 8 -7.21 9.27 8.82
C GLU A 8 -6.28 8.31 8.05
N PRO A 9 -6.77 7.30 7.26
CA PRO A 9 -5.86 6.44 6.54
C PRO A 9 -5.13 7.22 5.45
N GLU A 10 -5.54 8.45 5.14
CA GLU A 10 -4.95 9.28 4.09
C GLU A 10 -3.52 9.69 4.43
N LYS A 11 -3.24 10.10 5.67
CA LYS A 11 -1.88 10.43 6.13
C LYS A 11 -0.97 9.20 6.09
N SER A 12 -1.41 8.10 6.70
CA SER A 12 -0.66 6.83 6.68
C SER A 12 -0.43 6.30 5.26
N ARG A 13 -1.43 6.43 4.36
CA ARG A 13 -1.30 6.07 2.94
C ARG A 13 -0.31 6.94 2.19
N HIS A 14 -0.27 8.25 2.47
CA HIS A 14 0.67 9.16 1.82
C HIS A 14 2.12 8.82 2.17
N VAL A 15 2.40 8.55 3.45
CA VAL A 15 3.72 8.12 3.92
C VAL A 15 4.14 6.81 3.26
N LEU A 16 3.25 5.80 3.26
CA LEU A 16 3.55 4.49 2.65
C LEU A 16 3.77 4.59 1.13
N ARG A 17 3.02 5.43 0.41
CA ARG A 17 3.22 5.66 -1.04
C ARG A 17 4.55 6.35 -1.34
N ASN A 18 4.89 7.40 -0.60
CA ASN A 18 6.17 8.10 -0.76
C ASN A 18 7.36 7.17 -0.49
N TRP A 19 7.23 6.34 0.54
CA TRP A 19 8.26 5.37 0.90
C TRP A 19 8.40 4.29 -0.18
N TYR A 20 7.29 3.75 -0.68
CA TYR A 20 7.29 2.75 -1.76
C TYR A 20 8.00 3.23 -3.03
N ALA A 21 7.92 4.52 -3.36
CA ALA A 21 8.63 5.10 -4.50
C ALA A 21 10.17 5.10 -4.33
N ARG A 22 10.65 5.07 -3.08
CA ARG A 22 12.08 5.05 -2.74
C ARG A 22 12.62 3.65 -2.52
N ASN A 23 11.83 2.77 -1.91
CA ASN A 23 12.20 1.39 -1.64
C ASN A 23 10.98 0.46 -1.74
N THR A 24 11.03 -0.51 -2.65
CA THR A 24 9.92 -1.44 -2.93
C THR A 24 9.87 -2.63 -1.97
N TYR A 25 10.96 -2.84 -1.21
CA TYR A 25 11.19 -3.98 -0.33
C TYR A 25 11.76 -3.53 1.03
N PRO A 26 10.90 -3.09 1.98
CA PRO A 26 11.36 -2.72 3.31
C PRO A 26 11.90 -3.89 4.10
N THR A 27 13.05 -3.67 4.74
CA THR A 27 13.62 -4.53 5.76
C THR A 27 12.73 -4.56 7.02
N PRO A 28 12.86 -5.57 7.89
CA PRO A 28 12.08 -5.65 9.13
C PRO A 28 12.21 -4.41 10.03
N ARG A 29 13.39 -3.77 10.02
CA ARG A 29 13.66 -2.54 10.79
C ARG A 29 12.86 -1.36 10.24
N GLU A 30 12.93 -1.14 8.92
CA GLU A 30 12.18 -0.07 8.25
C GLU A 30 10.66 -0.25 8.38
N LYS A 31 10.16 -1.50 8.39
CA LYS A 31 8.73 -1.76 8.65
C LYS A 31 8.28 -1.34 10.05
N ARG A 32 9.17 -1.45 11.05
CA ARG A 32 8.89 -1.05 12.43
C ARG A 32 8.88 0.48 12.53
N GLU A 33 9.85 1.15 11.92
CA GLU A 33 9.85 2.62 11.84
C GLU A 33 8.60 3.14 11.12
N LEU A 34 8.20 2.52 10.00
CA LEU A 34 6.96 2.88 9.29
C LEU A 34 5.71 2.64 10.13
N ALA A 35 5.68 1.58 10.93
CA ALA A 35 4.57 1.29 11.85
C ALA A 35 4.45 2.40 12.91
N GLU A 36 5.57 2.82 13.51
CA GLU A 36 5.61 3.92 14.49
C GLU A 36 5.19 5.26 13.88
N VAL A 37 5.72 5.61 12.70
CA VAL A 37 5.41 6.88 12.02
C VAL A 37 3.96 6.94 11.55
N THR A 38 3.40 5.83 11.07
CA THR A 38 2.04 5.80 10.51
C THR A 38 0.95 5.46 11.53
N GLY A 39 1.34 5.11 12.77
CA GLY A 39 0.42 4.59 13.79
C GLY A 39 -0.21 3.24 13.43
N LEU A 40 0.43 2.49 12.52
CA LEU A 40 -0.03 1.17 12.08
C LEU A 40 0.78 0.06 12.76
N THR A 41 0.27 -1.15 12.74
CA THR A 41 1.07 -2.31 13.16
C THR A 41 2.02 -2.76 12.05
N THR A 42 3.13 -3.39 12.41
CA THR A 42 4.11 -3.98 11.47
C THR A 42 3.45 -4.95 10.49
N THR A 43 2.39 -5.64 10.91
CA THR A 43 1.56 -6.52 10.06
C THR A 43 0.76 -5.72 9.04
N GLN A 44 0.12 -4.62 9.44
CA GLN A 44 -0.62 -3.74 8.52
C GLN A 44 0.31 -3.12 7.47
N VAL A 45 1.49 -2.66 7.89
CA VAL A 45 2.54 -2.17 6.97
C VAL A 45 2.94 -3.28 6.01
N SER A 46 3.25 -4.49 6.51
CA SER A 46 3.63 -5.65 5.68
C SER A 46 2.55 -6.02 4.65
N ASN A 47 1.29 -6.02 5.06
CA ASN A 47 0.15 -6.33 4.19
C ASN A 47 -0.06 -5.23 3.15
N TRP A 48 0.14 -3.96 3.51
CA TRP A 48 0.07 -2.86 2.57
C TRP A 48 1.10 -3.02 1.44
N PHE A 49 2.37 -3.32 1.78
CA PHE A 49 3.42 -3.56 0.78
C PHE A 49 3.14 -4.80 -0.08
N LYS A 50 2.61 -5.89 0.50
CA LYS A 50 2.16 -7.06 -0.27
C LYS A 50 1.08 -6.68 -1.27
N ASN A 51 0.00 -6.04 -0.83
CA ASN A 51 -1.13 -5.66 -1.67
C ASN A 51 -0.71 -4.65 -2.75
N ARG A 52 0.19 -3.71 -2.44
CA ARG A 52 0.67 -2.72 -3.42
C ARG A 52 1.44 -3.38 -4.56
N ARG A 53 2.33 -4.34 -4.25
CA ARG A 53 3.06 -5.12 -5.27
C ARG A 53 2.14 -6.01 -6.10
N GLN A 54 1.13 -6.62 -5.49
CA GLN A 54 0.14 -7.41 -6.24
C GLN A 54 -0.64 -6.54 -7.23
N ARG A 55 -1.09 -5.35 -6.80
CA ARG A 55 -1.73 -4.38 -7.71
C ARG A 55 -0.79 -3.95 -8.83
N ASP A 56 0.48 -3.74 -8.54
CA ASP A 56 1.47 -3.34 -9.55
C ASP A 56 1.66 -4.41 -10.63
N ARG A 57 1.71 -5.69 -10.21
CA ARG A 57 1.71 -6.85 -11.10
C ARG A 57 0.42 -6.99 -11.90
N ALA A 58 -0.73 -6.75 -11.27
CA ALA A 58 -2.02 -6.80 -11.95
C ALA A 58 -2.19 -5.66 -12.97
N ILE A 59 -1.60 -4.49 -12.72
CA ILE A 59 -1.60 -3.36 -13.67
C ILE A 59 -0.66 -3.63 -14.85
N SER A 60 0.52 -4.23 -14.60
CA SER A 60 1.44 -4.64 -15.66
C SER A 60 0.94 -5.84 -16.48
N ASN A 61 0.02 -6.64 -15.92
CA ASN A 61 -0.76 -7.66 -16.64
C ASN A 61 -2.19 -7.18 -16.93
N GLY A 62 -2.39 -5.87 -17.14
CA GLY A 62 -3.70 -5.32 -17.50
C GLY A 62 -4.34 -6.11 -18.65
N PRO A 63 -5.68 -6.24 -18.67
CA PRO A 63 -6.37 -7.10 -19.61
C PRO A 63 -5.97 -6.69 -21.02
N ASP A 64 -5.52 -7.69 -21.77
CA ASP A 64 -5.38 -7.67 -23.21
C ASP A 64 -6.31 -6.62 -23.84
N GLN A 65 -5.72 -5.51 -24.27
CA GLN A 65 -6.38 -4.57 -25.15
C GLN A 65 -6.37 -5.20 -26.54
N ASN A 66 -7.18 -6.24 -26.74
CA ASN A 66 -7.64 -6.64 -28.06
C ASN A 66 -9.17 -6.75 -28.06
N THR A 67 -9.82 -5.62 -27.81
CA THR A 67 -11.15 -5.35 -28.39
C THR A 67 -10.94 -4.89 -29.82
N ASN A 68 -10.66 -5.84 -30.71
CA ASN A 68 -11.01 -5.70 -32.12
C ASN A 68 -11.41 -7.10 -32.64
N GLU A 69 -12.61 -7.16 -33.22
CA GLU A 69 -13.08 -8.19 -34.16
C GLU A 69 -13.60 -9.53 -33.58
N ARG A 70 -14.92 -9.59 -33.32
CA ARG A 70 -15.89 -10.40 -34.09
C ARG A 70 -17.34 -10.11 -33.71
#